data_AF-A0A5Q0HEX6-F1
#
_entry.id   AF-A0A5Q0HEX6-F1
#
_cell.length_a   1.000
_cell.length_b   1.000
_cell.length_c   1.000
_cell.angle_alpha   90.00
_cell.angle_beta   90.00
_cell.angle_gamma   90.00
#
_symmetry.space_group_name_H-M   'P 1'
#
loop_
_entity.id
_entity.type
_entity.pdbx_description
1 polymer ?
#
loop_
_entity_poly.entity_id
_entity_poly.type
_entity_poly.pdbx_seq_one_letter_code
_entity_poly.pdbx_strand_id
1 'polypeptide(L)'
;MTGWDDARVQVISASRLEWIAPFTSLQPGQFRNLVRVVAERGGDAIADGRPGWQWRLDLAERVLLVATYWRTNLTMRQPGPLFGVSHAAAHRGIDTVGPLLALAPVRRRRIDQVAIVDGTLVPTRDHRLVIATGEPQPGNRNDCTVYRDSGIADTLAGRPVMADGGHQGNPDVIMPYREPRDGSPLEDWQEDLNTVHRSIRARAGHALARMENWTILRDYRRAAHTLRDTASGIARLHNPALTG
;
A
#
# COMPACT_ATOMS: atom_id res chain seq x y z
N MET A 1 -20.56 46.17 6.11
CA MET A 1 -21.35 44.94 5.84
C MET A 1 -20.58 44.13 4.80
N THR A 2 -19.62 43.32 5.27
CA THR A 2 -18.65 42.60 4.45
C THR A 2 -19.20 41.23 4.04
N GLY A 3 -19.69 41.13 2.80
CA GLY A 3 -19.93 39.85 2.15
C GLY A 3 -18.61 39.31 1.60
N TRP A 4 -17.90 38.52 2.40
CA TRP A 4 -16.87 37.61 1.92
C TRP A 4 -17.50 36.22 1.86
N ASP A 5 -18.20 35.94 0.76
CA ASP A 5 -18.37 34.55 0.34
C ASP A 5 -16.99 34.06 -0.11
N ASP A 6 -16.24 33.52 0.84
CA ASP A 6 -15.00 32.78 0.64
C ASP A 6 -15.35 31.49 -0.11
N ALA A 7 -15.60 31.64 -1.42
CA ALA A 7 -15.65 30.55 -2.37
C ALA A 7 -14.25 29.94 -2.42
N ARG A 8 -13.94 29.09 -1.43
CA ARG A 8 -12.67 28.37 -1.36
C ARG A 8 -12.53 27.55 -2.63
N VAL A 9 -11.64 28.00 -3.51
CA VAL A 9 -11.36 27.35 -4.78
C VAL A 9 -10.78 25.97 -4.49
N GLN A 10 -11.48 24.94 -4.94
CA GLN A 10 -10.96 23.58 -4.94
C GLN A 10 -10.01 23.44 -6.13
N VAL A 11 -8.72 23.19 -5.85
CA VAL A 11 -7.67 23.08 -6.87
C VAL A 11 -7.64 21.67 -7.47
N ILE A 12 -7.68 20.67 -6.59
CA ILE A 12 -7.70 19.24 -6.95
C ILE A 12 -9.12 18.72 -6.81
N SER A 13 -9.62 18.12 -7.88
CA SER A 13 -10.97 17.55 -7.91
C SER A 13 -11.02 16.26 -8.70
N ALA A 14 -11.81 15.30 -8.22
CA ALA A 14 -12.13 14.05 -8.89
C ALA A 14 -13.00 14.24 -10.14
N SER A 15 -13.68 15.39 -10.28
CA SER A 15 -14.40 15.75 -11.51
C SER A 15 -13.47 16.03 -12.70
N ARG A 16 -12.21 16.32 -12.42
CA ARG A 16 -11.16 16.66 -13.38
C ARG A 16 -10.21 15.48 -13.53
N LEU A 17 -10.36 14.75 -14.64
CA LEU A 17 -9.69 13.46 -14.86
C LEU A 17 -8.16 13.55 -14.82
N GLU A 18 -7.59 14.72 -15.13
CA GLU A 18 -6.16 14.99 -15.07
C GLU A 18 -5.58 14.82 -13.66
N TRP A 19 -6.40 14.92 -12.60
CA TRP A 19 -5.95 14.75 -11.23
C TRP A 19 -5.99 13.31 -10.73
N ILE A 20 -6.72 12.41 -11.40
CA ILE A 20 -6.88 11.04 -10.93
C ILE A 20 -5.58 10.26 -11.07
N ALA A 21 -5.05 10.15 -12.29
CA ALA A 21 -3.89 9.30 -12.57
C ALA A 21 -2.61 9.71 -11.80
N PRO A 22 -2.25 11.02 -11.67
CA PRO A 22 -1.04 11.42 -10.95
C PRO A 22 -1.02 11.04 -9.47
N PHE A 23 -2.19 11.08 -8.82
CA PHE A 23 -2.30 10.85 -7.37
C PHE A 23 -2.71 9.43 -7.00
N THR A 24 -3.41 8.72 -7.87
CA THR A 24 -3.90 7.36 -7.59
C THR A 24 -3.12 6.28 -8.35
N SER A 25 -2.40 6.64 -9.42
CA SER A 25 -1.86 5.71 -10.42
C SER A 25 -2.94 4.89 -11.16
N LEU A 26 -4.20 5.29 -11.08
CA LEU A 26 -5.34 4.61 -11.70
C LEU A 26 -5.88 5.39 -12.91
N GLN A 27 -6.42 4.65 -13.87
CA GLN A 27 -7.27 5.23 -14.91
C GLN A 27 -8.63 5.64 -14.32
N PRO A 28 -9.35 6.61 -14.91
CA PRO A 28 -10.64 7.07 -14.40
C PRO A 28 -11.68 5.97 -14.14
N GLY A 29 -11.74 4.95 -15.00
CA GLY A 29 -12.64 3.80 -14.80
C GLY A 29 -12.29 2.98 -13.56
N GLN A 30 -11.00 2.70 -13.36
CA GLN A 30 -10.50 1.98 -12.19
C GLN A 30 -10.71 2.77 -10.90
N PHE A 31 -10.56 4.09 -10.97
CA PHE A 31 -10.86 4.97 -9.85
C PHE A 31 -12.34 4.92 -9.45
N ARG A 32 -13.27 4.94 -10.41
CA ARG A 32 -14.71 4.79 -10.11
C ARG A 32 -15.02 3.45 -9.46
N ASN A 33 -14.42 2.37 -9.92
CA ASN A 33 -14.57 1.04 -9.32
C ASN A 33 -14.03 1.02 -7.88
N LEU A 34 -12.87 1.64 -7.63
CA LEU A 34 -12.32 1.79 -6.29
C LEU A 34 -13.29 2.54 -5.36
N VAL A 35 -13.82 3.68 -5.81
CA VAL A 35 -14.81 4.48 -5.05
C VAL A 35 -16.03 3.62 -4.69
N ARG A 36 -16.51 2.79 -5.63
CA ARG A 36 -17.63 1.87 -5.40
C ARG A 36 -17.32 0.84 -4.30
N VAL A 37 -16.15 0.22 -4.34
CA VAL A 37 -15.73 -0.73 -3.29
C VAL A 37 -15.54 -0.03 -1.95
N VAL A 38 -15.03 1.19 -1.92
CA VAL A 38 -14.92 1.97 -0.69
C VAL A 38 -16.32 2.27 -0.14
N ALA A 39 -17.27 2.66 -0.99
CA ALA A 39 -18.67 2.90 -0.61
C ALA A 39 -19.30 1.65 0.01
N GLU A 40 -19.12 0.48 -0.62
CA GLU A 40 -19.63 -0.80 -0.11
C GLU A 40 -19.03 -1.15 1.26
N ARG A 41 -17.74 -0.89 1.46
CA ARG A 41 -17.04 -1.19 2.73
C ARG A 41 -17.40 -0.25 3.86
N GLY A 42 -17.48 1.05 3.58
CA GLY A 42 -17.82 2.05 4.58
C GLY A 42 -19.32 2.15 4.84
N GLY A 43 -20.14 1.62 3.93
CA GLY A 43 -21.59 1.61 4.00
C GLY A 43 -22.13 3.00 4.29
N ASP A 44 -23.14 3.06 5.15
CA ASP A 44 -23.73 4.35 5.49
C ASP A 44 -22.68 5.29 6.09
N ALA A 45 -21.71 4.82 6.90
CA ALA A 45 -20.86 5.69 7.73
C ALA A 45 -20.11 6.77 6.94
N ILE A 46 -19.88 6.52 5.65
CA ILE A 46 -19.25 7.44 4.71
C ILE A 46 -20.18 7.88 3.57
N ALA A 47 -21.44 7.45 3.54
CA ALA A 47 -22.35 7.74 2.44
C ALA A 47 -22.56 9.24 2.23
N ASP A 48 -22.61 9.64 0.96
CA ASP A 48 -22.97 10.99 0.55
C ASP A 48 -24.49 11.22 0.78
N GLY A 49 -24.90 12.47 1.00
CA GLY A 49 -26.32 12.84 1.05
C GLY A 49 -27.10 12.43 2.30
N ARG A 50 -26.44 12.06 3.41
CA ARG A 50 -27.10 11.80 4.69
C ARG A 50 -27.86 13.03 5.24
N PRO A 51 -28.99 12.85 5.95
CA PRO A 51 -29.61 13.92 6.73
C PRO A 51 -28.68 14.36 7.88
N GLY A 52 -28.27 15.64 7.91
CA GLY A 52 -27.35 16.20 8.92
C GLY A 52 -26.21 17.03 8.32
N TRP A 53 -25.15 17.29 9.11
CA TRP A 53 -23.97 18.04 8.65
C TRP A 53 -23.18 17.19 7.65
N GLN A 54 -23.31 17.52 6.37
CA GLN A 54 -22.73 16.74 5.28
C GLN A 54 -21.21 16.92 5.20
N TRP A 55 -20.52 15.87 4.74
CA TRP A 55 -19.16 16.03 4.28
C TRP A 55 -19.17 17.00 3.09
N ARG A 56 -18.35 18.06 3.16
CA ARG A 56 -18.24 19.04 2.06
C ARG A 56 -17.67 18.40 0.78
N LEU A 57 -16.95 17.28 0.92
CA LEU A 57 -16.42 16.47 -0.16
C LEU A 57 -17.27 15.22 -0.31
N ASP A 58 -17.65 14.91 -1.55
CA ASP A 58 -18.25 13.63 -1.87
C ASP A 58 -17.26 12.47 -1.66
N LEU A 59 -17.70 11.23 -1.83
CA LEU A 59 -16.82 10.08 -1.60
C LEU A 59 -15.63 10.03 -2.56
N ALA A 60 -15.81 10.39 -3.83
CA ALA A 60 -14.74 10.38 -4.81
C ALA A 60 -13.65 11.39 -4.43
N GLU A 61 -14.04 12.58 -4.01
CA GLU A 61 -13.13 13.62 -3.52
C GLU A 61 -12.40 13.20 -2.24
N ARG A 62 -13.08 12.52 -1.31
CA ARG A 62 -12.44 11.99 -0.10
C ARG A 62 -11.42 10.87 -0.41
N VAL A 63 -11.72 10.01 -1.38
CA VAL A 63 -10.76 8.98 -1.85
C VAL A 63 -9.56 9.63 -2.53
N LEU A 64 -9.78 10.64 -3.40
CA LEU A 64 -8.71 11.37 -4.06
C LEU A 64 -7.84 12.13 -3.04
N LEU A 65 -8.46 12.75 -2.03
CA LEU A 65 -7.75 13.40 -0.91
C LEU A 65 -6.78 12.45 -0.22
N VAL A 66 -7.23 11.23 0.11
CA VAL A 66 -6.38 10.23 0.76
C VAL A 66 -5.21 9.84 -0.15
N ALA A 67 -5.49 9.57 -1.42
CA ALA A 67 -4.46 9.22 -2.40
C ALA A 67 -3.44 10.34 -2.60
N THR A 68 -3.89 11.60 -2.74
CA THR A 68 -3.03 12.78 -2.82
C THR A 68 -2.15 12.91 -1.58
N TYR A 69 -2.73 12.75 -0.39
CA TYR A 69 -1.98 12.80 0.87
C TYR A 69 -0.90 11.71 0.92
N TRP A 70 -1.24 10.46 0.60
CA TRP A 70 -0.28 9.35 0.56
C TRP A 70 0.80 9.52 -0.51
N ARG A 71 0.42 10.06 -1.68
CA ARG A 71 1.34 10.24 -2.81
C ARG A 71 2.41 11.29 -2.52
N THR A 72 2.04 12.34 -1.80
CA THR A 72 2.85 13.56 -1.64
C THR A 72 3.45 13.72 -0.26
N ASN A 73 2.91 13.04 0.76
CA ASN A 73 3.26 13.22 2.17
C ASN A 73 3.23 14.69 2.63
N LEU A 74 2.33 15.48 2.04
CA LEU A 74 2.12 16.86 2.43
C LEU A 74 1.75 16.95 3.93
N THR A 75 2.21 18.01 4.60
CA THR A 75 1.80 18.27 5.98
C THR A 75 0.28 18.44 6.03
N MET A 76 -0.39 17.99 7.09
CA MET A 76 -1.86 17.95 7.16
C MET A 76 -2.54 19.31 6.89
N ARG A 77 -1.80 20.43 7.03
CA ARG A 77 -2.26 21.80 6.74
C ARG A 77 -2.40 22.11 5.25
N GLN A 78 -1.77 21.34 4.37
CA GLN A 78 -1.70 21.58 2.93
C GLN A 78 -2.82 20.88 2.12
N PRO A 79 -3.21 19.62 2.41
CA PRO A 79 -4.31 18.96 1.69
C PRO A 79 -5.64 19.70 1.81
N GLY A 80 -5.96 20.29 2.97
CA GLY A 80 -7.22 20.99 3.18
C GLY A 80 -7.50 22.08 2.13
N PRO A 81 -6.61 23.08 1.99
CA PRO A 81 -6.73 24.11 0.96
C PRO A 81 -6.82 23.56 -0.47
N LEU A 82 -6.06 22.51 -0.82
CA LEU A 82 -6.09 21.92 -2.17
C LEU A 82 -7.47 21.36 -2.54
N PHE A 83 -8.22 20.88 -1.54
CA PHE A 83 -9.56 20.33 -1.69
C PHE A 83 -10.67 21.31 -1.23
N GLY A 84 -10.34 22.58 -0.95
CA GLY A 84 -11.33 23.56 -0.51
C GLY A 84 -11.95 23.29 0.87
N VAL A 85 -11.29 22.47 1.72
CA VAL A 85 -11.77 22.09 3.06
C VAL A 85 -10.83 22.57 4.17
N SER A 86 -11.31 22.53 5.42
CA SER A 86 -10.45 22.82 6.57
C SER A 86 -9.45 21.68 6.81
N HIS A 87 -8.32 22.01 7.47
CA HIS A 87 -7.37 21.01 7.98
C HIS A 87 -8.06 19.88 8.75
N ALA A 88 -8.99 20.22 9.64
CA ALA A 88 -9.71 19.23 10.46
C ALA A 88 -10.62 18.32 9.60
N ALA A 89 -11.25 18.86 8.56
CA ALA A 89 -12.05 18.05 7.64
C ALA A 89 -11.18 17.11 6.81
N ALA A 90 -10.01 17.57 6.35
CA ALA A 90 -9.06 16.73 5.63
C ALA A 90 -8.55 15.58 6.50
N HIS A 91 -8.16 15.88 7.76
CA HIS A 91 -7.73 14.87 8.73
C HIS A 91 -8.81 13.80 8.96
N ARG A 92 -10.05 14.21 9.23
CA ARG A 92 -11.17 13.28 9.43
C ARG A 92 -11.43 12.43 8.19
N GLY A 93 -11.34 13.02 6.99
CA GLY A 93 -11.48 12.30 5.72
C GLY A 93 -10.43 11.20 5.59
N ILE A 94 -9.16 11.52 5.86
CA ILE A 94 -8.04 10.56 5.82
C ILE A 94 -8.21 9.44 6.84
N ASP A 95 -8.60 9.76 8.08
CA ASP A 95 -8.82 8.77 9.14
C ASP A 95 -9.97 7.82 8.82
N THR A 96 -11.06 8.35 8.24
CA THR A 96 -12.27 7.58 7.98
C THR A 96 -12.15 6.73 6.71
N VAL A 97 -11.57 7.29 5.64
CA VAL A 97 -11.52 6.65 4.31
C VAL A 97 -10.24 5.84 4.11
N GLY A 98 -9.12 6.22 4.73
CA GLY A 98 -7.84 5.52 4.60
C GLY A 98 -7.92 4.01 4.85
N PRO A 99 -8.48 3.55 5.99
CA PRO A 99 -8.63 2.12 6.26
C PRO A 99 -9.48 1.37 5.22
N LEU A 100 -10.47 2.03 4.62
CA LEU A 100 -11.35 1.42 3.62
C LEU A 100 -10.64 1.14 2.29
N LEU A 101 -9.49 1.77 2.05
CA LEU A 101 -8.66 1.52 0.88
C LEU A 101 -7.75 0.30 1.02
N ALA A 102 -7.54 -0.23 2.24
CA ALA A 102 -6.68 -1.38 2.49
C ALA A 102 -7.05 -2.58 1.61
N LEU A 103 -6.09 -3.44 1.25
CA LEU A 103 -6.38 -4.73 0.63
C LEU A 103 -7.36 -5.50 1.52
N ALA A 104 -8.37 -6.12 0.91
CA ALA A 104 -9.16 -7.09 1.65
C ALA A 104 -8.22 -8.20 2.15
N PRO A 105 -8.40 -8.72 3.37
CA PRO A 105 -7.73 -9.95 3.79
C PRO A 105 -7.95 -10.99 2.70
N VAL A 106 -6.87 -11.58 2.18
CA VAL A 106 -6.95 -12.54 1.08
C VAL A 106 -7.76 -13.74 1.55
N ARG A 107 -9.04 -13.83 1.17
CA ARG A 107 -9.77 -15.10 1.21
C ARG A 107 -9.16 -15.98 0.13
N ARG A 108 -8.26 -16.88 0.56
CA ARG A 108 -7.70 -18.02 -0.19
C ARG A 108 -7.80 -17.83 -1.70
N ARG A 109 -6.99 -16.92 -2.27
CA ARG A 109 -6.72 -17.05 -3.71
C ARG A 109 -6.07 -18.42 -3.92
N ARG A 110 -6.25 -19.02 -5.09
CA ARG A 110 -5.35 -20.08 -5.55
C ARG A 110 -3.97 -19.45 -5.68
N ILE A 111 -3.19 -19.51 -4.60
CA ILE A 111 -1.84 -18.98 -4.60
C ILE A 111 -0.87 -20.15 -4.77
N ASP A 112 -1.02 -20.77 -5.93
CA ASP A 112 -0.30 -21.94 -6.42
C ASP A 112 1.16 -21.58 -6.81
N GLN A 113 1.64 -20.42 -6.35
CA GLN A 113 2.93 -19.82 -6.67
C GLN A 113 3.70 -19.56 -5.38
N VAL A 114 5.04 -19.66 -5.42
CA VAL A 114 5.94 -19.24 -4.34
C VAL A 114 5.66 -17.77 -3.99
N ALA A 115 5.45 -17.45 -2.71
CA ALA A 115 5.30 -16.08 -2.24
C ALA A 115 6.68 -15.41 -2.14
N ILE A 116 6.81 -14.15 -2.56
CA ILE A 116 8.05 -13.41 -2.34
C ILE A 116 7.80 -12.47 -1.16
N VAL A 117 8.71 -12.45 -0.19
CA VAL A 117 8.65 -11.52 0.95
C VAL A 117 9.76 -10.49 0.83
N ASP A 118 9.42 -9.24 1.11
CA ASP A 118 10.33 -8.11 1.22
C ASP A 118 9.91 -7.23 2.41
N GLY A 119 10.61 -7.37 3.53
CA GLY A 119 10.19 -6.77 4.81
C GLY A 119 8.77 -7.20 5.20
N THR A 120 7.83 -6.26 5.16
CA THR A 120 6.40 -6.51 5.47
C THR A 120 5.49 -6.64 4.24
N LEU A 121 6.04 -6.72 3.03
CA LEU A 121 5.26 -6.78 1.79
C LEU A 121 5.39 -8.14 1.11
N VAL A 122 4.28 -8.58 0.49
CA VAL A 122 4.22 -9.85 -0.26
C VAL A 122 3.82 -9.61 -1.71
N PRO A 123 4.78 -9.35 -2.63
CA PRO A 123 4.52 -9.36 -4.06
C PRO A 123 4.30 -10.77 -4.64
N THR A 124 3.62 -10.84 -5.79
CA THR A 124 3.50 -12.07 -6.57
C THR A 124 4.79 -12.38 -7.33
N ARG A 125 4.99 -13.67 -7.64
CA ARG A 125 6.12 -14.15 -8.44
C ARG A 125 6.11 -13.61 -9.88
N ASP A 126 4.96 -13.22 -10.42
CA ASP A 126 4.85 -12.59 -11.75
C ASP A 126 4.90 -11.05 -11.70
N HIS A 127 5.15 -10.47 -10.52
CA HIS A 127 5.54 -9.07 -10.30
C HIS A 127 4.46 -8.04 -10.63
N ARG A 128 3.20 -8.46 -10.70
CA ARG A 128 2.09 -7.56 -11.06
C ARG A 128 1.32 -7.06 -9.86
N LEU A 129 1.36 -7.78 -8.74
CA LEU A 129 0.46 -7.54 -7.61
C LEU A 129 1.19 -7.65 -6.28
N VAL A 130 0.91 -6.73 -5.36
CA VAL A 130 1.16 -6.95 -3.92
C VAL A 130 -0.10 -7.52 -3.29
N ILE A 131 0.00 -8.72 -2.75
CA ILE A 131 -1.17 -9.51 -2.32
C ILE A 131 -1.39 -9.49 -0.81
N ALA A 132 -0.37 -9.14 -0.03
CA ALA A 132 -0.49 -9.01 1.42
C ALA A 132 0.51 -7.99 1.98
N THR A 133 0.16 -7.45 3.14
CA THR A 133 0.99 -6.53 3.94
C THR A 133 0.90 -6.94 5.41
N GLY A 134 2.05 -7.14 6.05
CA GLY A 134 2.15 -7.45 7.48
C GLY A 134 2.01 -6.23 8.38
N GLU A 135 1.99 -6.47 9.70
CA GLU A 135 2.13 -5.42 10.69
C GLU A 135 3.53 -4.77 10.60
N PRO A 136 3.60 -3.44 10.41
CA PRO A 136 4.86 -2.71 10.38
C PRO A 136 5.62 -2.86 11.69
N GLN A 137 6.94 -3.04 11.58
CA GLN A 137 7.84 -3.19 12.72
C GLN A 137 8.79 -2.00 12.83
N PRO A 138 9.33 -1.70 14.03
CA PRO A 138 10.37 -0.69 14.19
C PRO A 138 11.57 -0.97 13.27
N GLY A 139 12.12 0.08 12.65
CA GLY A 139 13.21 -0.05 11.66
C GLY A 139 14.54 -0.57 12.19
N ASN A 140 14.66 -0.84 13.50
CA ASN A 140 15.82 -1.48 14.11
C ASN A 140 15.70 -3.01 14.23
N ARG A 141 14.60 -3.60 13.71
CA ARG A 141 14.39 -5.05 13.67
C ARG A 141 14.95 -5.61 12.36
N ASN A 142 15.63 -6.76 12.44
CA ASN A 142 16.07 -7.49 11.26
C ASN A 142 14.89 -8.20 10.57
N ASP A 143 15.05 -8.51 9.29
CA ASP A 143 13.98 -9.08 8.48
C ASP A 143 13.48 -10.44 8.99
N CYS A 144 14.35 -11.24 9.65
CA CYS A 144 13.92 -12.47 10.30
C CYS A 144 12.86 -12.24 11.37
N THR A 145 13.10 -11.26 12.23
CA THR A 145 12.20 -10.87 13.31
C THR A 145 10.93 -10.26 12.71
N VAL A 146 11.08 -9.37 11.72
CA VAL A 146 9.94 -8.75 11.04
C VAL A 146 9.03 -9.78 10.39
N TYR A 147 9.59 -10.78 9.70
CA TYR A 147 8.80 -11.83 9.05
C TYR A 147 7.93 -12.62 10.05
N ARG A 148 8.47 -12.93 11.22
CA ARG A 148 7.76 -13.67 12.28
C ARG A 148 6.71 -12.82 12.98
N ASP A 149 7.08 -11.60 13.34
CA ASP A 149 6.27 -10.74 14.22
C ASP A 149 5.21 -9.95 13.45
N SER A 150 5.34 -9.81 12.13
CA SER A 150 4.39 -9.06 11.29
C SER A 150 3.10 -9.81 10.95
N GLY A 151 2.98 -11.10 11.30
CA GLY A 151 1.83 -11.94 10.94
C GLY A 151 1.79 -12.34 9.45
N ILE A 152 2.87 -12.09 8.70
CA ILE A 152 2.97 -12.50 7.28
C ILE A 152 3.01 -14.01 7.15
N ALA A 153 3.75 -14.70 8.01
CA ALA A 153 3.80 -16.16 8.01
C ALA A 153 2.39 -16.77 8.15
N ASP A 154 1.57 -16.24 9.06
CA ASP A 154 0.17 -16.66 9.26
C ASP A 154 -0.68 -16.35 8.02
N THR A 155 -0.50 -15.18 7.42
CA THR A 155 -1.20 -14.76 6.20
C THR A 155 -0.86 -15.67 5.01
N LEU A 156 0.38 -16.17 4.97
CA LEU A 156 0.86 -17.07 3.92
C LEU A 156 0.43 -18.53 4.14
N ALA A 157 -0.03 -18.89 5.34
CA ALA A 157 -0.68 -20.17 5.64
C ALA A 157 0.10 -21.40 5.15
N GLY A 158 1.40 -21.47 5.46
CA GLY A 158 2.27 -22.61 5.14
C GLY A 158 2.72 -22.70 3.68
N ARG A 159 2.53 -21.64 2.89
CA ARG A 159 2.98 -21.61 1.49
C ARG A 159 4.49 -21.45 1.37
N PRO A 160 5.12 -22.01 0.31
CA PRO A 160 6.53 -21.76 0.05
C PRO A 160 6.81 -20.27 -0.11
N VAL A 161 7.78 -19.78 0.66
CA VAL A 161 8.20 -18.38 0.67
C VAL A 161 9.61 -18.26 0.14
N MET A 162 9.86 -17.26 -0.69
CA MET A 162 11.20 -16.87 -1.14
C MET A 162 11.52 -15.47 -0.61
N ALA A 163 12.70 -15.29 -0.03
CA ALA A 163 13.15 -14.01 0.50
C ALA A 163 14.66 -13.85 0.32
N ASP A 164 15.18 -12.66 0.59
CA ASP A 164 16.64 -12.47 0.59
C ASP A 164 17.32 -13.14 1.79
N GLY A 165 18.65 -13.10 1.79
CA GLY A 165 19.45 -13.64 2.88
C GLY A 165 19.25 -12.93 4.23
N GLY A 166 18.52 -11.81 4.29
CA GLY A 166 18.17 -11.11 5.54
C GLY A 166 17.17 -11.88 6.41
N HIS A 167 16.53 -12.91 5.85
CA HIS A 167 15.53 -13.75 6.51
C HIS A 167 16.11 -15.03 7.16
N GLN A 168 17.43 -15.05 7.36
CA GLN A 168 18.19 -16.18 7.91
C GLN A 168 17.66 -16.68 9.26
N GLY A 169 17.39 -17.97 9.35
CA GLY A 169 16.83 -18.61 10.55
C GLY A 169 15.33 -18.84 10.48
N ASN A 170 14.69 -18.54 9.34
CA ASN A 170 13.36 -19.03 9.01
C ASN A 170 13.50 -20.28 8.12
N PRO A 171 13.36 -21.50 8.66
CA PRO A 171 13.65 -22.74 7.92
C PRO A 171 12.71 -22.96 6.73
N ASP A 172 11.49 -22.42 6.80
CA ASP A 172 10.47 -22.56 5.75
C ASP A 172 10.60 -21.52 4.62
N VAL A 173 11.64 -20.67 4.67
CA VAL A 173 11.90 -19.62 3.68
C VAL A 173 13.05 -20.02 2.77
N ILE A 174 12.76 -20.12 1.47
CA ILE A 174 13.71 -20.31 0.39
C ILE A 174 14.59 -19.05 0.29
N MET A 175 15.87 -19.21 0.56
CA MET A 175 16.88 -18.16 0.52
C MET A 175 17.99 -18.53 -0.46
N PRO A 176 18.78 -17.57 -0.95
CA PRO A 176 19.96 -17.90 -1.73
C PRO A 176 20.98 -18.64 -0.86
N TYR A 177 21.69 -19.61 -1.45
CA TYR A 177 22.84 -20.25 -0.83
C TYR A 177 23.91 -19.19 -0.54
N ARG A 178 24.51 -19.25 0.65
CA ARG A 178 25.61 -18.37 1.05
C ARG A 178 26.91 -19.14 1.00
N GLU A 179 27.98 -18.40 0.72
CA GLU A 179 29.34 -18.91 0.82
C GLU A 179 29.55 -19.54 2.22
N PRO A 180 30.02 -20.79 2.27
CA PRO A 180 30.43 -21.46 3.49
C PRO A 180 31.38 -20.61 4.35
N ARG A 181 31.31 -20.79 5.67
CA ARG A 181 32.17 -20.05 6.62
C ARG A 181 33.65 -20.39 6.49
N ASP A 182 33.96 -21.52 5.90
CA ASP A 182 35.33 -21.98 5.63
C ASP A 182 35.92 -21.37 4.34
N GLY A 183 35.16 -20.55 3.61
CA GLY A 183 35.60 -19.90 2.37
C GLY A 183 35.67 -20.83 1.17
N SER A 184 35.11 -22.05 1.26
CA SER A 184 34.92 -22.88 0.08
C SER A 184 33.90 -22.23 -0.87
N PRO A 185 34.09 -22.35 -2.20
CA PRO A 185 33.15 -21.82 -3.16
C PRO A 185 31.82 -22.59 -3.10
N LEU A 186 30.76 -21.96 -3.59
CA LEU A 186 29.50 -22.65 -3.83
C LEU A 186 29.68 -23.68 -4.95
N GLU A 187 28.93 -24.78 -4.89
CA GLU A 187 28.86 -25.71 -6.00
C GLU A 187 28.11 -25.07 -7.18
N ASP A 188 28.46 -25.44 -8.41
CA ASP A 188 27.88 -24.85 -9.64
C ASP A 188 26.34 -24.83 -9.62
N TRP A 189 25.71 -25.91 -9.15
CA TRP A 189 24.24 -25.98 -9.07
C TRP A 189 23.64 -25.03 -8.02
N GLN A 190 24.39 -24.69 -6.95
CA GLN A 190 23.99 -23.70 -5.96
C GLN A 190 24.07 -22.29 -6.56
N GLU A 191 25.10 -22.02 -7.37
CA GLU A 191 25.23 -20.75 -8.10
C GLU A 191 24.14 -20.57 -9.15
N ASP A 192 23.78 -21.64 -9.86
CA ASP A 192 22.66 -21.65 -10.81
C ASP A 192 21.33 -21.32 -10.12
N LEU A 193 21.05 -21.96 -8.98
CA LEU A 193 19.87 -21.66 -8.17
C LEU A 193 19.89 -20.22 -7.63
N ASN A 194 21.06 -19.73 -7.20
CA ASN A 194 21.21 -18.34 -6.79
C ASN A 194 20.95 -17.36 -7.93
N THR A 195 21.31 -17.70 -9.16
CA THR A 195 21.03 -16.88 -10.35
C THR A 195 19.54 -16.83 -10.66
N VAL A 196 18.84 -17.97 -10.58
CA VAL A 196 17.37 -18.01 -10.69
C VAL A 196 16.72 -17.20 -9.57
N HIS A 197 17.20 -17.36 -8.33
CA HIS A 197 16.71 -16.63 -7.17
C HIS A 197 16.86 -15.11 -7.35
N ARG A 198 18.05 -14.63 -7.74
CA ARG A 198 18.34 -13.22 -8.04
C ARG A 198 17.43 -12.69 -9.14
N SER A 199 17.19 -13.46 -10.20
CA SER A 199 16.30 -13.08 -11.31
C SER A 199 14.85 -12.90 -10.86
N ILE A 200 14.36 -13.76 -9.97
CA ILE A 200 13.00 -13.65 -9.40
C ILE A 200 12.92 -12.46 -8.44
N ARG A 201 13.89 -12.29 -7.53
CA ARG A 201 13.95 -11.16 -6.58
C ARG A 201 14.07 -9.81 -7.28
N ALA A 202 14.95 -9.68 -8.28
CA ALA A 202 15.15 -8.42 -9.00
C ALA A 202 13.84 -7.90 -9.62
N ARG A 203 13.05 -8.80 -10.19
CA ARG A 203 11.75 -8.45 -10.75
C ARG A 203 10.71 -8.10 -9.67
N ALA A 204 10.73 -8.77 -8.51
CA ALA A 204 9.87 -8.42 -7.38
C ALA A 204 10.22 -7.06 -6.78
N GLY A 205 11.52 -6.78 -6.62
CA GLY A 205 12.02 -5.47 -6.24
C GLY A 205 11.58 -4.38 -7.21
N HIS A 206 11.50 -4.64 -8.52
CA HIS A 206 10.98 -3.67 -9.49
C HIS A 206 9.49 -3.33 -9.31
N ALA A 207 8.68 -4.26 -8.82
CA ALA A 207 7.28 -3.98 -8.46
C ALA A 207 7.22 -3.10 -7.20
N LEU A 208 8.02 -3.44 -6.18
CA LEU A 208 8.07 -2.72 -4.92
C LEU A 208 8.67 -1.32 -5.04
N ALA A 209 9.68 -1.12 -5.89
CA ALA A 209 10.27 0.19 -6.17
C ALA A 209 9.22 1.20 -6.68
N ARG A 210 8.19 0.74 -7.40
CA ARG A 210 7.07 1.61 -7.80
C ARG A 210 6.15 1.97 -6.63
N MET A 211 6.00 1.09 -5.64
CA MET A 211 5.31 1.41 -4.39
C MET A 211 6.13 2.35 -3.50
N GLU A 212 7.45 2.28 -3.54
CA GLU A 212 8.32 3.22 -2.82
C GLU A 212 8.31 4.64 -3.39
N ASN A 213 7.72 4.86 -4.57
CA ASN A 213 7.45 6.19 -5.11
C ASN A 213 6.30 6.92 -4.39
N TRP A 214 5.63 6.28 -3.44
CA TRP A 214 4.65 6.93 -2.58
C TRP A 214 5.37 7.54 -1.38
N THR A 215 5.52 8.86 -1.39
CA THR A 215 6.39 9.59 -0.44
C THR A 215 6.05 9.32 1.02
N ILE A 216 4.79 9.01 1.35
CA ILE A 216 4.39 8.73 2.74
C ILE A 216 5.06 7.49 3.33
N LEU A 217 5.46 6.51 2.51
CA LEU A 217 6.13 5.30 2.98
C LEU A 217 7.59 5.54 3.39
N ARG A 218 8.22 6.61 2.89
CA ARG A 218 9.61 6.96 3.23
C ARG A 218 9.69 7.72 4.56
N ASP A 219 8.76 8.65 4.76
CA ASP A 219 8.72 9.53 5.92
C ASP A 219 7.33 9.49 6.59
N TYR A 220 7.00 8.37 7.23
CA TYR A 220 5.67 8.18 7.81
C TYR A 220 5.47 9.04 9.06
N ARG A 221 4.57 10.04 8.97
CA ARG A 221 4.33 11.03 10.04
C ARG A 221 3.05 10.80 10.84
N ARG A 222 2.31 9.72 10.56
CA ARG A 222 1.09 9.37 11.31
C ARG A 222 1.41 8.37 12.42
N ALA A 223 0.42 8.13 13.27
CA ALA A 223 0.54 7.13 14.32
C ALA A 223 0.89 5.77 13.72
N ALA A 224 1.85 5.06 14.30
CA ALA A 224 2.40 3.83 13.73
C ALA A 224 1.34 2.76 13.41
N HIS A 225 0.28 2.67 14.21
CA HIS A 225 -0.81 1.71 13.99
C HIS A 225 -1.59 1.95 12.68
N THR A 226 -1.53 3.14 12.06
CA THR A 226 -2.20 3.41 10.77
C THR A 226 -1.33 3.04 9.56
N LEU A 227 -0.06 2.69 9.78
CA LEU A 227 0.89 2.40 8.70
C LEU A 227 0.49 1.14 7.93
N ARG A 228 -0.03 0.11 8.60
CA ARG A 228 -0.50 -1.11 7.93
C ARG A 228 -1.58 -0.80 6.90
N ASP A 229 -2.63 -0.08 7.31
CA ASP A 229 -3.72 0.30 6.41
C ASP A 229 -3.25 1.18 5.27
N THR A 230 -2.28 2.07 5.54
CA THR A 230 -1.70 2.94 4.51
C THR A 230 -0.89 2.14 3.49
N ALA A 231 0.00 1.27 3.94
CA ALA A 231 0.80 0.39 3.08
C ALA A 231 -0.10 -0.55 2.27
N SER A 232 -1.12 -1.11 2.91
CA SER A 232 -2.14 -1.95 2.26
C SER A 232 -2.97 -1.18 1.24
N GLY A 233 -3.36 0.05 1.54
CA GLY A 233 -4.08 0.92 0.62
C GLY A 233 -3.23 1.30 -0.61
N ILE A 234 -1.95 1.62 -0.41
CA ILE A 234 -1.00 1.88 -1.50
C ILE A 234 -0.79 0.63 -2.34
N ALA A 235 -0.67 -0.55 -1.72
CA ALA A 235 -0.59 -1.83 -2.43
C ALA A 235 -1.83 -2.05 -3.32
N ARG A 236 -3.02 -1.70 -2.84
CA ARG A 236 -4.25 -1.77 -3.65
C ARG A 236 -4.22 -0.80 -4.82
N LEU A 237 -3.83 0.46 -4.61
CA LEU A 237 -3.69 1.48 -5.66
C LEU A 237 -2.64 1.09 -6.70
N HIS A 238 -1.59 0.37 -6.28
CA HIS A 238 -0.56 -0.17 -7.16
C HIS A 238 -1.04 -1.35 -8.02
N ASN A 239 -2.14 -2.00 -7.65
CA ASN A 239 -2.65 -3.18 -8.30
C ASN A 239 -3.84 -2.84 -9.23
N PRO A 240 -3.60 -2.50 -10.51
CA PRO A 240 -4.68 -2.16 -11.45
C PRO A 240 -5.70 -3.28 -11.65
N ALA A 241 -5.30 -4.55 -11.47
CA ALA A 241 -6.20 -5.70 -11.56
C ALA A 241 -7.12 -5.88 -10.34
N LEU A 242 -6.85 -5.18 -9.22
CA LEU A 242 -7.72 -5.16 -8.03
C LEU A 242 -8.66 -3.94 -8.00
N THR A 243 -8.52 -3.06 -8.98
CA THR A 243 -9.31 -1.84 -9.17
C THR A 243 -10.01 -1.81 -10.54
N GLY A 244 -9.76 -2.80 -11.40
CA GLY A 244 -10.47 -3.04 -12.67
C GLY A 244 -11.79 -3.77 -12.47
#